data_AF-A0A8H6J890-F1
#
_entry.id   AF-A0A8H6J890-F1
#
_cell.length_a   1.000
_cell.length_b   1.000
_cell.length_c   1.000
_cell.angle_alpha   90.00
_cell.angle_beta   90.00
_cell.angle_gamma   90.00
#
_symmetry.space_group_name_H-M   'P 1'
#
loop_
_entity.id
_entity.type
_entity.pdbx_description
1 polymer ?
#
loop_
_entity_poly.entity_id
_entity_poly.type
_entity_poly.pdbx_seq_one_letter_code
_entity_poly.pdbx_strand_id
1 'polypeptide(L)'
;MEQDRVSDTDWKLTNGCGYILNLDRGHAAVARLNLQFYLWKAALQFNIHPSIKSLPPRNATIAQVASESALPPNVRVRYLNTLEDIPEDLVGKPIIRNLGELLKPGGHLQWDELDTVNISIKKVNSDLPTTGLDELRKWSWAGRRHDWIIKLADFVAEEGFVDVKVDFVGDGLELARASNDQRLKTAEKIAEGLAKLGDKETAAEYFRIV
;
A
#
# COMPACT_ATOMS: atom_id res chain seq x y z
N MET A 1 -18.50 0.15 45.01
CA MET A 1 -19.23 0.14 43.72
C MET A 1 -18.59 1.21 42.86
N GLU A 2 -17.61 0.82 42.07
CA GLU A 2 -16.90 1.72 41.16
C GLU A 2 -17.12 1.14 39.78
N GLN A 3 -17.99 1.79 39.00
CA GLN A 3 -18.21 1.44 37.60
C GLN A 3 -17.12 2.13 36.79
N ASP A 4 -16.22 1.32 36.26
CA ASP A 4 -15.27 1.72 35.22
C ASP A 4 -16.04 2.33 34.05
N ARG A 5 -15.84 3.64 33.82
CA ARG A 5 -16.17 4.28 32.56
C ARG A 5 -15.13 3.83 31.54
N VAL A 6 -15.40 2.72 30.86
CA VAL A 6 -14.81 2.46 29.55
C VAL A 6 -15.32 3.57 28.65
N SER A 7 -14.43 4.48 28.23
CA SER A 7 -14.77 5.47 27.21
C SER A 7 -15.08 4.72 25.94
N ASP A 8 -16.36 4.71 25.55
CA ASP A 8 -16.81 4.17 24.28
C ASP A 8 -16.28 5.09 23.18
N THR A 9 -15.09 4.76 22.69
CA THR A 9 -14.45 5.60 21.70
C THR A 9 -15.15 5.38 20.36
N ASP A 10 -15.95 6.36 19.97
CA ASP A 10 -16.82 6.27 18.81
C ASP A 10 -16.04 6.43 17.49
N TRP A 11 -15.81 5.30 16.82
CA TRP A 11 -15.12 5.23 15.52
C TRP A 11 -15.98 5.71 14.35
N LYS A 12 -17.26 6.02 14.57
CA LYS A 12 -18.16 6.52 13.52
C LYS A 12 -17.73 7.89 12.98
N LEU A 13 -16.94 8.67 13.72
CA LEU A 13 -16.40 9.96 13.25
C LEU A 13 -15.43 9.82 12.05
N THR A 14 -14.91 8.62 11.79
CA THR A 14 -14.01 8.34 10.67
C THR A 14 -14.73 7.86 9.40
N ASN A 15 -16.05 7.63 9.46
CA ASN A 15 -16.83 7.24 8.28
C ASN A 15 -16.96 8.44 7.32
N GLY A 16 -16.03 8.52 6.37
CA GLY A 16 -15.99 9.57 5.34
C GLY A 16 -15.05 10.74 5.67
N CYS A 17 -14.51 10.79 6.88
CA CYS A 17 -13.43 11.69 7.25
C CYS A 17 -12.10 10.95 7.04
N GLY A 18 -11.12 11.59 6.41
CA GLY A 18 -9.85 10.97 6.06
C GLY A 18 -9.15 10.23 7.21
N TYR A 19 -8.23 9.32 6.90
CA TYR A 19 -7.44 8.57 7.88
C TYR A 19 -6.79 9.50 8.89
N ILE A 20 -7.13 9.35 10.17
CA ILE A 20 -6.50 10.06 11.28
C ILE A 20 -5.41 9.14 11.84
N LEU A 21 -4.17 9.61 11.82
CA LEU A 21 -3.08 8.96 12.54
C LEU A 21 -3.09 9.48 13.99
N ASN A 22 -2.63 8.66 14.95
CA ASN A 22 -2.54 9.04 16.37
C ASN A 22 -2.06 10.48 16.56
N LEU A 23 -2.54 11.16 17.60
CA LEU A 23 -2.34 12.58 17.88
C LEU A 23 -0.87 13.05 17.83
N ASP A 24 0.09 12.13 18.03
CA ASP A 24 1.53 12.41 17.97
C ASP A 24 2.09 12.47 16.54
N ARG A 25 1.34 12.03 15.52
CA ARG A 25 1.70 12.14 14.11
C ARG A 25 1.10 13.42 13.54
N GLY A 26 1.97 14.39 13.21
CA GLY A 26 1.56 15.71 12.75
C GLY A 26 0.65 15.72 11.51
N HIS A 27 -0.11 16.81 11.35
CA HIS A 27 -1.10 17.01 10.27
C HIS A 27 -0.57 16.72 8.85
N ALA A 28 0.71 16.97 8.59
CA ALA A 28 1.35 16.69 7.30
C ALA A 28 1.36 15.19 6.94
N ALA A 29 1.57 14.31 7.94
CA ALA A 29 1.56 12.86 7.72
C ALA A 29 0.14 12.37 7.39
N VAL A 30 -0.86 12.91 8.10
CA VAL A 30 -2.28 12.66 7.85
C VAL A 30 -2.68 13.13 6.45
N ALA A 31 -2.29 14.35 6.06
CA ALA A 31 -2.59 14.89 4.74
C ALA A 31 -1.96 14.04 3.61
N ARG A 32 -0.70 13.60 3.77
CA ARG A 32 -0.03 12.73 2.78
C ARG A 32 -0.76 11.39 2.62
N LEU A 33 -1.13 10.74 3.72
CA LEU A 33 -1.83 9.45 3.69
C LEU A 33 -3.19 9.58 2.99
N ASN A 34 -3.94 10.64 3.31
CA ASN A 34 -5.23 10.90 2.68
C ASN A 34 -5.12 11.23 1.20
N LEU A 35 -4.10 12.00 0.81
CA LEU A 35 -3.80 12.27 -0.59
C LEU A 35 -3.49 10.98 -1.34
N GLN A 36 -2.67 10.09 -0.78
CA GLN A 36 -2.36 8.80 -1.39
C GLN A 36 -3.63 7.97 -1.64
N PHE A 37 -4.48 7.84 -0.63
CA PHE A 37 -5.74 7.11 -0.75
C PHE A 37 -6.69 7.73 -1.78
N TYR A 38 -6.79 9.07 -1.80
CA TYR A 38 -7.56 9.78 -2.82
C TYR A 38 -7.06 9.48 -4.22
N LEU A 39 -5.75 9.59 -4.46
CA LEU A 39 -5.13 9.34 -5.76
C LEU A 39 -5.32 7.90 -6.22
N TRP A 40 -5.18 6.93 -5.31
CA TRP A 40 -5.41 5.51 -5.62
C TRP A 40 -6.86 5.25 -6.04
N LYS A 41 -7.83 5.76 -5.29
CA LYS A 41 -9.24 5.64 -5.68
C LYS A 41 -9.57 6.37 -6.98
N ALA A 42 -8.97 7.54 -7.20
CA ALA A 42 -9.14 8.29 -8.42
C ALA A 42 -8.50 7.60 -9.64
N ALA A 43 -7.40 6.85 -9.46
CA ALA A 43 -6.81 6.07 -10.53
C ALA A 43 -7.60 4.77 -10.80
N LEU A 44 -7.91 4.01 -9.75
CA LEU A 44 -8.56 2.70 -9.87
C LEU A 44 -10.04 2.79 -10.23
N GLN A 45 -10.76 3.82 -9.76
CA GLN A 45 -12.22 3.99 -9.93
C GLN A 45 -13.10 2.91 -9.27
N PHE A 46 -12.51 1.90 -8.64
CA PHE A 46 -13.20 0.86 -7.88
C PHE A 46 -12.46 0.52 -6.59
N ASN A 47 -13.18 0.04 -5.57
CA ASN A 47 -12.57 -0.61 -4.40
C ASN A 47 -12.57 -2.15 -4.53
N ILE A 48 -13.57 -2.70 -5.21
CA ILE A 48 -13.69 -4.12 -5.56
C ILE A 48 -13.80 -4.18 -7.07
N HIS A 49 -12.95 -4.98 -7.72
CA HIS A 49 -12.89 -5.07 -9.16
C HIS A 49 -14.24 -5.51 -9.76
N PRO A 50 -14.76 -4.87 -10.83
CA PRO A 50 -16.07 -5.17 -11.39
C PRO A 50 -16.28 -6.62 -11.87
N SER A 51 -15.19 -7.39 -12.09
CA SER A 51 -15.31 -8.82 -12.41
C SER A 51 -15.79 -9.67 -11.24
N ILE A 52 -15.67 -9.18 -10.00
CA ILE A 52 -16.15 -9.86 -8.79
C ILE A 52 -17.65 -9.58 -8.67
N LYS A 53 -18.46 -10.44 -9.31
CA LYS A 53 -19.92 -10.26 -9.40
C LYS A 53 -20.64 -10.51 -8.08
N SER A 54 -20.09 -11.42 -7.26
CA SER A 54 -20.65 -11.74 -5.95
C SER A 54 -20.13 -10.75 -4.93
N LEU A 55 -20.81 -9.61 -4.82
CA LEU A 55 -20.62 -8.76 -3.66
C LEU A 55 -21.00 -9.55 -2.42
N PRO A 56 -20.24 -9.40 -1.31
CA PRO A 56 -20.59 -10.06 -0.08
C PRO A 56 -21.99 -9.59 0.37
N PRO A 57 -22.73 -10.41 1.14
CA PRO A 57 -24.05 -10.04 1.65
C PRO A 57 -24.06 -8.63 2.24
N ARG A 58 -25.20 -7.91 2.20
CA ARG A 58 -25.26 -6.54 2.75
C ARG A 58 -24.88 -6.43 4.23
N ASN A 59 -24.95 -7.54 4.97
CA ASN A 59 -24.54 -7.66 6.36
C ASN A 59 -23.09 -8.18 6.54
N ALA A 60 -22.32 -8.30 5.46
CA ALA A 60 -20.92 -8.64 5.54
C ALA A 60 -20.16 -7.50 6.23
N THR A 61 -19.34 -7.89 7.19
CA THR A 61 -18.45 -6.97 7.89
C THR A 61 -17.06 -7.04 7.28
N ILE A 62 -16.43 -5.88 7.10
CA ILE A 62 -14.99 -5.84 6.80
C ILE A 62 -14.29 -6.30 8.08
N ALA A 63 -13.52 -7.39 7.99
CA ALA A 63 -12.61 -7.76 9.05
C ALA A 63 -11.45 -6.74 9.05
N GLN A 64 -11.57 -5.69 9.86
CA GLN A 64 -10.41 -4.86 10.18
C GLN A 64 -9.53 -5.62 11.16
N VAL A 65 -8.34 -6.03 10.70
CA VAL A 65 -7.29 -6.56 11.57
C VAL A 65 -6.64 -5.38 12.28
N ALA A 66 -7.34 -4.77 13.23
CA ALA A 66 -6.86 -3.62 13.99
C ALA A 66 -6.28 -4.02 15.37
N SER A 67 -6.60 -5.21 15.87
CA SER A 67 -6.11 -5.69 17.16
C SER A 67 -5.76 -7.18 17.08
N GLU A 68 -4.59 -7.55 17.59
CA GLU A 68 -4.15 -8.93 17.74
C GLU A 68 -5.16 -9.77 18.52
N SER A 69 -5.90 -9.16 19.45
CA SER A 69 -6.95 -9.81 20.24
C SER A 69 -8.20 -10.23 19.44
N ALA A 70 -8.39 -9.69 18.24
CA ALA A 70 -9.51 -10.04 17.35
C ALA A 70 -9.16 -11.16 16.35
N LEU A 71 -7.90 -11.62 16.35
CA LEU A 71 -7.43 -12.66 15.45
C LEU A 71 -7.69 -14.06 16.03
N PRO A 72 -7.93 -15.07 15.16
CA PRO A 72 -8.01 -16.45 15.60
C PRO A 72 -6.75 -16.88 16.38
N PRO A 73 -6.84 -17.79 17.36
CA PRO A 73 -5.69 -18.19 18.19
C PRO A 73 -4.50 -18.76 17.41
N ASN A 74 -4.74 -19.23 16.19
CA ASN A 74 -3.73 -19.77 15.27
C ASN A 74 -3.10 -18.70 14.36
N VAL A 75 -3.49 -17.44 14.45
CA VAL A 75 -2.94 -16.33 13.68
C VAL A 75 -2.01 -15.50 14.57
N ARG A 76 -0.82 -15.18 14.06
CA ARG A 76 0.16 -14.34 14.75
C ARG A 76 0.42 -13.07 13.96
N VAL A 77 0.46 -11.93 14.65
CA VAL A 77 0.91 -10.66 14.05
C VAL A 77 2.43 -10.64 14.06
N ARG A 78 3.03 -10.32 12.92
CA ARG A 78 4.46 -10.00 12.84
C ARG A 78 4.60 -8.53 12.46
N TYR A 79 5.46 -7.81 13.18
CA TYR A 79 5.82 -6.45 12.83
C TYR A 79 7.03 -6.48 11.91
N LEU A 80 6.89 -5.87 10.73
CA LEU A 80 7.95 -5.79 9.74
C LEU A 80 8.61 -4.41 9.79
N ASN A 81 9.93 -4.40 9.71
CA ASN A 81 10.68 -3.18 9.44
C ASN A 81 10.70 -2.96 7.92
N THR A 82 10.03 -1.90 7.44
CA THR A 82 9.95 -1.60 6.00
C THR A 82 11.29 -1.25 5.36
N LEU A 83 12.33 -1.04 6.17
CA LEU A 83 13.69 -0.76 5.71
C LEU A 83 14.53 -2.02 5.50
N GLU A 84 14.09 -3.17 6.01
CA GLU A 84 14.77 -4.45 5.82
C GLU A 84 14.17 -5.20 4.63
N ASP A 85 14.84 -6.28 4.23
CA ASP A 85 14.32 -7.18 3.21
C ASP A 85 13.06 -7.88 3.70
N ILE A 86 12.12 -8.10 2.78
CA ILE A 86 10.88 -8.82 3.09
C ILE A 86 11.25 -10.29 3.37
N PRO A 87 10.84 -10.87 4.52
CA PRO A 87 11.08 -12.27 4.81
C PRO A 87 10.58 -13.18 3.67
N GLU A 88 11.36 -14.19 3.30
CA GLU A 88 11.05 -15.07 2.16
C GLU A 88 9.68 -15.75 2.29
N ASP A 89 9.24 -16.04 3.52
CA ASP A 89 7.93 -16.64 3.81
C ASP A 89 6.75 -15.67 3.66
N LEU A 90 7.02 -14.40 3.34
CA LEU A 90 6.03 -13.36 3.05
C LEU A 90 6.08 -12.91 1.58
N VAL A 91 6.87 -13.57 0.73
CA VAL A 91 7.08 -13.18 -0.67
C VAL A 91 6.49 -14.22 -1.63
N GLY A 92 5.54 -13.81 -2.48
CA GLY A 92 4.97 -14.66 -3.53
C GLY A 92 4.12 -15.81 -2.99
N LYS A 93 4.44 -17.05 -3.37
CA LYS A 93 3.64 -18.26 -3.06
C LYS A 93 3.27 -18.45 -1.59
N PRO A 94 4.19 -18.35 -0.61
CA PRO A 94 3.87 -18.64 0.79
C PRO A 94 2.79 -17.71 1.36
N ILE A 95 2.85 -16.41 1.08
CA ILE A 95 1.82 -15.47 1.57
C ILE A 95 0.48 -15.70 0.87
N ILE A 96 0.49 -15.98 -0.43
CA ILE A 96 -0.73 -16.29 -1.21
C ILE A 96 -1.42 -17.55 -0.69
N ARG A 97 -0.65 -18.60 -0.36
CA ARG A 97 -1.18 -19.82 0.25
C ARG A 97 -1.92 -19.52 1.54
N ASN A 98 -1.27 -18.78 2.44
CA ASN A 98 -1.86 -18.41 3.73
C ASN A 98 -3.13 -17.57 3.55
N LEU A 99 -3.14 -16.63 2.60
CA LEU A 99 -4.34 -15.87 2.27
C LEU A 99 -5.46 -16.75 1.72
N GLY A 100 -5.12 -17.75 0.89
CA GLY A 100 -6.06 -18.74 0.37
C GLY A 100 -6.73 -19.57 1.47
N GLU A 101 -6.00 -19.95 2.52
CA GLU A 101 -6.56 -20.67 3.67
C GLU A 101 -7.58 -19.85 4.47
N LEU A 102 -7.53 -18.51 4.39
CA LEU A 102 -8.50 -17.62 5.01
C LEU A 102 -9.79 -17.47 4.20
N LEU A 103 -9.79 -17.88 2.92
CA LEU A 103 -10.94 -17.76 2.04
C LEU A 103 -11.90 -18.93 2.22
N LYS A 104 -13.20 -18.63 2.22
CA LYS A 104 -14.24 -19.66 2.08
C LYS A 104 -14.20 -20.25 0.67
N PRO A 105 -14.71 -21.48 0.44
CA PRO A 105 -14.88 -22.02 -0.91
C PRO A 105 -15.64 -21.05 -1.82
N GLY A 106 -15.08 -20.74 -2.99
CA GLY A 106 -15.59 -19.72 -3.91
C GLY A 106 -15.27 -18.26 -3.55
N GLY A 107 -14.46 -18.03 -2.51
CA GLY A 107 -13.93 -16.72 -2.16
C GLY A 107 -12.99 -16.15 -3.21
N HIS A 108 -12.84 -14.83 -3.23
CA HIS A 108 -12.00 -14.12 -4.18
C HIS A 108 -10.83 -13.45 -3.44
N LEU A 109 -9.65 -13.45 -4.06
CA LEU A 109 -8.50 -12.65 -3.63
C LEU A 109 -8.34 -11.50 -4.63
N GLN A 110 -8.34 -10.26 -4.14
CA GLN A 110 -7.94 -9.09 -4.90
C GLN A 110 -6.72 -8.49 -4.21
N TRP A 111 -5.72 -8.13 -5.01
CA TRP A 111 -4.47 -7.52 -4.55
C TRP A 111 -4.14 -6.36 -5.47
N ASP A 112 -4.09 -5.16 -4.90
CA ASP A 112 -3.65 -3.94 -5.60
C ASP A 112 -2.29 -3.53 -5.04
N GLU A 113 -1.33 -3.26 -5.93
CA GLU A 113 0.06 -2.99 -5.54
C GLU A 113 0.71 -1.96 -6.47
N LEU A 114 1.68 -1.20 -5.94
CA LEU A 114 2.47 -0.30 -6.74
C LEU A 114 3.47 -1.09 -7.59
N ASP A 115 3.31 -1.07 -8.91
CA ASP A 115 4.30 -1.59 -9.84
C ASP A 115 5.54 -0.67 -9.85
N THR A 116 6.53 -1.02 -9.03
CA THR A 116 7.82 -0.32 -8.92
C THR A 116 8.77 -0.65 -10.06
N VAL A 117 8.51 -1.74 -10.81
CA VAL A 117 9.37 -2.23 -11.89
C VAL A 117 9.10 -1.47 -13.18
N ASN A 118 7.83 -1.29 -13.53
CA ASN A 118 7.41 -0.64 -14.78
C ASN A 118 7.04 0.84 -14.60
N ILE A 119 7.53 1.49 -13.54
CA ILE A 119 7.37 2.95 -13.38
C ILE A 119 7.93 3.65 -14.62
N SER A 120 7.16 4.60 -15.14
CA SER A 120 7.50 5.38 -16.33
C SER A 120 7.25 6.87 -16.09
N ILE A 121 7.97 7.70 -16.84
CA ILE A 121 7.82 9.16 -16.80
C ILE A 121 6.86 9.56 -17.90
N LYS A 122 5.81 10.29 -17.54
CA LYS A 122 4.85 10.85 -18.49
C LYS A 122 5.33 12.22 -18.96
N LYS A 123 5.50 12.35 -20.27
CA LYS A 123 6.00 13.57 -20.91
C LYS A 123 4.93 14.13 -21.84
N VAL A 124 4.61 15.40 -21.67
CA VAL A 124 3.79 16.16 -22.65
C VAL A 124 4.61 16.58 -23.86
N ASN A 125 5.93 16.69 -23.70
CA ASN A 125 6.91 16.93 -24.76
C ASN A 125 8.08 15.97 -24.57
N SER A 126 8.34 15.10 -25.55
CA SER A 126 9.41 14.08 -25.52
C SER A 126 10.81 14.66 -25.43
N ASP A 127 11.00 15.91 -25.86
CA ASP A 127 12.32 16.50 -26.04
C ASP A 127 12.83 17.18 -24.76
N LEU A 128 11.94 17.43 -23.79
CA LEU A 128 12.32 18.05 -22.52
C LEU A 128 13.12 17.07 -21.65
N PRO A 129 14.27 17.47 -21.07
CA PRO A 129 15.00 16.61 -20.15
C PRO A 129 14.19 16.37 -18.86
N THR A 130 14.35 15.18 -18.28
CA THR A 130 13.62 14.73 -17.09
C THR A 130 14.54 14.31 -15.96
N THR A 131 15.75 14.86 -15.89
CA THR A 131 16.84 14.40 -15.01
C THR A 131 16.41 14.07 -13.58
N GLY A 132 15.68 14.96 -12.90
CA GLY A 132 15.22 14.69 -11.53
C GLY A 132 14.16 13.58 -11.44
N LEU A 133 13.27 13.48 -12.44
CA LEU A 133 12.30 12.38 -12.51
C LEU A 133 12.97 11.05 -12.86
N ASP A 134 14.06 11.07 -13.63
CA ASP A 134 14.88 9.89 -13.94
C ASP A 134 15.56 9.36 -12.67
N GLU A 135 16.07 10.24 -11.81
CA GLU A 135 16.60 9.89 -10.49
C GLU A 135 15.50 9.34 -9.57
N LEU A 136 14.35 10.02 -9.50
CA LEU A 136 13.21 9.56 -8.70
C LEU A 136 12.67 8.21 -9.18
N ARG A 137 12.68 7.95 -10.50
CA ARG A 137 12.30 6.64 -11.06
C ARG A 137 13.26 5.54 -10.64
N LYS A 138 14.58 5.78 -10.74
CA LYS A 138 15.61 4.81 -10.28
C LYS A 138 15.45 4.50 -8.80
N TRP A 139 15.15 5.52 -7.99
CA TRP A 139 14.84 5.36 -6.58
C TRP A 139 13.60 4.49 -6.36
N SER A 140 12.51 4.79 -7.06
CA SER A 140 11.22 4.11 -6.88
C SER A 140 11.27 2.61 -7.18
N TRP A 141 12.23 2.17 -8.01
CA TRP A 141 12.48 0.77 -8.33
C TRP A 141 12.94 -0.08 -7.13
N ALA A 142 13.38 0.56 -6.04
CA ALA A 142 13.65 -0.08 -4.74
C ALA A 142 14.64 -1.28 -4.79
N GLY A 143 15.56 -1.29 -5.78
CA GLY A 143 16.65 -2.25 -5.85
C GLY A 143 16.20 -3.71 -5.98
N ARG A 144 15.11 -3.97 -6.72
CA ARG A 144 14.53 -5.31 -6.95
C ARG A 144 13.85 -6.00 -5.78
N ARG A 145 13.81 -5.37 -4.59
CA ARG A 145 13.12 -5.93 -3.41
C ARG A 145 11.64 -6.27 -3.66
N HIS A 146 11.06 -5.63 -4.66
CA HIS A 146 9.65 -5.73 -5.03
C HIS A 146 9.43 -6.40 -6.41
N ASP A 147 10.48 -6.94 -7.05
CA ASP A 147 10.38 -7.53 -8.40
C ASP A 147 9.43 -8.74 -8.44
N TRP A 148 9.24 -9.43 -7.31
CA TRP A 148 8.34 -10.57 -7.22
C TRP A 148 6.88 -10.21 -7.55
N ILE A 149 6.49 -8.94 -7.39
CA ILE A 149 5.13 -8.44 -7.66
C ILE A 149 4.77 -8.62 -9.15
N ILE A 150 5.73 -8.52 -10.07
CA ILE A 150 5.44 -8.73 -11.50
C ILE A 150 5.10 -10.19 -11.82
N LYS A 151 5.43 -11.11 -10.90
CA LYS A 151 5.08 -12.54 -10.96
C LYS A 151 3.88 -12.89 -10.09
N LEU A 152 3.20 -11.89 -9.52
CA LEU A 152 2.11 -12.11 -8.56
C LEU A 152 1.02 -13.02 -9.15
N ALA A 153 0.61 -12.79 -10.40
CA ALA A 153 -0.38 -13.63 -11.05
C ALA A 153 0.08 -15.07 -11.26
N ASP A 154 1.35 -15.29 -11.61
CA ASP A 154 1.90 -16.63 -11.72
C ASP A 154 1.83 -17.35 -10.37
N PHE A 155 2.27 -16.69 -9.30
CA PHE A 155 2.20 -17.27 -7.96
C PHE A 155 0.76 -17.56 -7.51
N VAL A 156 -0.19 -16.67 -7.83
CA VAL A 156 -1.61 -16.89 -7.54
C VAL A 156 -2.15 -18.11 -8.29
N ALA A 157 -1.86 -18.25 -9.58
CA ALA A 157 -2.26 -19.41 -10.37
C ALA A 157 -1.62 -20.71 -9.85
N GLU A 158 -0.34 -20.67 -9.48
CA GLU A 158 0.41 -21.82 -8.98
C GLU A 158 -0.07 -22.31 -7.60
N GLU A 159 -0.65 -21.44 -6.76
CA GLU A 159 -1.31 -21.83 -5.51
C GLU A 159 -2.77 -22.30 -5.71
N GLY A 160 -3.18 -22.53 -6.97
CA GLY A 160 -4.44 -23.19 -7.31
C GLY A 160 -5.64 -22.26 -7.46
N PHE A 161 -5.43 -20.94 -7.48
CA PHE A 161 -6.49 -20.00 -7.84
C PHE A 161 -6.81 -20.10 -9.34
N VAL A 162 -8.08 -19.92 -9.67
CA VAL A 162 -8.58 -19.90 -11.05
C VAL A 162 -9.04 -18.49 -11.43
N ASP A 163 -9.26 -18.25 -12.72
CA ASP A 163 -9.69 -16.94 -13.26
C ASP A 163 -8.76 -15.77 -12.89
N VAL A 164 -7.46 -16.05 -12.78
CA VAL A 164 -6.44 -15.05 -12.44
C VAL A 164 -6.36 -13.98 -13.52
N LYS A 165 -6.43 -12.71 -13.11
CA LYS A 165 -6.39 -11.53 -13.98
C LYS A 165 -5.44 -10.49 -13.39
N VAL A 166 -4.82 -9.72 -14.28
CA VAL A 166 -3.96 -8.59 -13.94
C VAL A 166 -4.37 -7.42 -14.81
N ASP A 167 -4.61 -6.29 -14.15
CA ASP A 167 -4.88 -5.03 -14.80
C ASP A 167 -3.81 -4.01 -14.38
N PHE A 168 -3.18 -3.37 -15.35
CA PHE A 168 -2.21 -2.31 -15.10
C PHE A 168 -2.91 -0.96 -15.18
N VAL A 169 -3.07 -0.31 -14.03
CA VAL A 169 -3.73 1.00 -13.94
C VAL A 169 -2.68 2.08 -13.71
N GLY A 170 -2.51 2.94 -14.71
CA GLY A 170 -1.70 4.16 -14.59
C GLY A 170 -2.56 5.36 -14.22
N ASP A 171 -1.94 6.38 -13.62
CA ASP A 171 -2.58 7.66 -13.35
C ASP A 171 -2.92 8.42 -14.65
N GLY A 172 -4.09 9.03 -14.77
CA GLY A 172 -4.35 9.94 -15.89
C GLY A 172 -3.42 11.17 -15.85
N LEU A 173 -3.26 11.87 -16.97
CA LEU A 173 -2.39 13.05 -17.04
C LEU A 173 -2.84 14.15 -16.05
N GLU A 174 -4.12 14.20 -15.74
CA GLU A 174 -4.73 15.09 -14.75
C GLU A 174 -4.27 14.79 -13.31
N LEU A 175 -3.89 13.55 -13.01
CA LEU A 175 -3.40 13.12 -11.69
C LEU A 175 -1.87 13.15 -11.61
N ALA A 176 -1.15 13.12 -12.73
CA ALA A 176 0.30 12.96 -12.79
C ALA A 176 1.07 13.92 -11.87
N ARG A 177 0.67 15.20 -11.82
CA ARG A 177 1.31 16.19 -10.92
C ARG A 177 1.08 15.86 -9.45
N ALA A 178 -0.16 15.58 -9.07
CA ALA A 178 -0.49 15.27 -7.68
C ALA A 178 0.15 13.95 -7.22
N SER A 179 0.20 12.95 -8.10
CA SER A 179 0.95 11.70 -7.88
C SER A 179 2.44 11.94 -7.68
N ASN A 180 3.04 12.85 -8.45
CA ASN A 180 4.45 13.21 -8.29
C ASN A 180 4.71 13.89 -6.93
N ASP A 181 3.87 14.87 -6.56
CA ASP A 181 4.00 15.56 -5.27
C ASP A 181 3.81 14.59 -4.08
N GLN A 182 2.92 13.62 -4.20
CA GLN A 182 2.74 12.56 -3.20
C GLN A 182 4.00 11.68 -3.07
N ARG A 183 4.66 11.34 -4.20
CA ARG A 183 5.90 10.56 -4.19
C ARG A 183 7.05 11.31 -3.54
N LEU A 184 7.24 12.59 -3.85
CA LEU A 184 8.27 13.44 -3.22
C LEU A 184 8.06 13.52 -1.70
N LYS A 185 6.84 13.78 -1.24
CA LYS A 185 6.50 13.79 0.20
C LYS A 185 6.70 12.44 0.90
N THR A 186 6.68 11.34 0.14
CA THR A 186 6.94 10.00 0.65
C THR A 186 8.44 9.75 0.75
N ALA A 187 9.20 10.10 -0.30
CA ALA A 187 10.65 10.01 -0.31
C ALA A 187 11.29 10.86 0.81
N GLU A 188 10.83 12.09 1.00
CA GLU A 188 11.26 12.97 2.11
C GLU A 188 11.02 12.30 3.47
N LYS A 189 9.86 11.64 3.65
CA LYS A 189 9.55 10.96 4.91
C LYS A 189 10.44 9.77 5.17
N ILE A 190 10.79 9.02 4.14
CA ILE A 190 11.72 7.89 4.24
C ILE A 190 13.11 8.43 4.60
N ALA A 191 13.57 9.51 3.96
CA ALA A 191 14.83 10.18 4.27
C ALA A 191 14.92 10.60 5.75
N GLU A 192 13.89 11.28 6.26
CA GLU A 192 13.80 11.64 7.68
C GLU A 192 13.84 10.42 8.60
N GLY A 193 13.17 9.32 8.21
CA GLY A 193 13.15 8.07 8.95
C GLY A 193 14.54 7.44 9.06
N LEU A 194 15.22 7.32 7.93
CA LEU A 194 16.60 6.82 7.84
C LEU A 194 17.56 7.66 8.69
N ALA A 195 17.47 8.99 8.60
CA ALA A 195 18.30 9.90 9.39
C ALA A 195 18.09 9.70 10.91
N LYS A 196 16.84 9.50 11.35
CA LYS A 196 16.51 9.23 12.76
C LYS A 196 17.03 7.88 13.25
N LEU A 197 17.10 6.89 12.36
CA LEU A 197 17.65 5.57 12.66
C LEU A 197 19.18 5.52 12.56
N GLY A 198 19.83 6.63 12.20
CA GLY A 198 21.29 6.75 12.15
C GLY A 198 21.88 6.47 10.77
N ASP A 199 21.08 6.07 9.79
CA ASP A 199 21.51 5.87 8.40
C ASP A 199 21.53 7.22 7.65
N LYS A 200 22.51 8.04 8.00
CA LYS A 200 22.65 9.41 7.48
C LYS A 200 23.11 9.46 6.04
N GLU A 201 23.86 8.46 5.58
CA GLU A 201 24.37 8.40 4.21
C GLU A 201 23.23 8.15 3.22
N THR A 202 22.45 7.09 3.44
CA THR A 202 21.26 6.80 2.63
C THR A 202 20.25 7.94 2.72
N ALA A 203 20.05 8.52 3.91
CA ALA A 203 19.18 9.70 4.05
C ALA A 203 19.65 10.89 3.19
N ALA A 204 20.95 11.17 3.15
CA ALA A 204 21.51 12.27 2.35
C ALA A 204 21.42 12.03 0.83
N GLU A 205 21.41 10.77 0.38
CA GLU A 205 21.07 10.43 -1.00
C GLU A 205 19.61 10.76 -1.30
N TYR A 206 18.69 10.45 -0.38
CA TYR A 206 17.27 10.72 -0.57
C TYR A 206 16.98 12.23 -0.58
N PHE A 207 17.59 12.99 0.33
CA PHE A 207 17.46 14.46 0.37
C PHE A 207 18.04 15.19 -0.85
N ARG A 208 18.83 14.52 -1.70
CA ARG A 208 19.28 15.11 -2.97
C ARG A 208 18.21 15.06 -4.06
N ILE A 209 17.24 14.15 -3.92
CA ILE A 209 16.16 13.94 -4.89
C ILE A 209 14.94 14.83 -4.57
N VAL A 210 14.71 15.13 -3.28
CA VAL A 210 13.55 15.90 -2.77
C VAL A 210 13.88 17.32 -2.36
#